data_AF-A0A7S2XG50-F1
#
_entry.id   AF-A0A7S2XG50-F1
#
_cell.length_a   1.000
_cell.length_b   1.000
_cell.length_c   1.000
_cell.angle_alpha   90.00
_cell.angle_beta   90.00
_cell.angle_gamma   90.00
#
_symmetry.space_group_name_H-M   'P 1'
#
loop_
_entity.id
_entity.type
_entity.pdbx_description
1 polymer ?
#
loop_
_entity_poly.entity_id
_entity_poly.type
_entity_poly.pdbx_seq_one_letter_code
_entity_poly.pdbx_strand_id
1 'polypeptide(L)'
;KVLDEVRASPYVYAHQVPLSVVDIEGQVNSQWDLTLHQVIPYIDGVRHVSRIAVDAQVDIKLAMHCLRQLLYYKMIKMIDIFQFSNLYACTARISELYTNKRLCNECIAYIRRNPTNLEEYKTHSKILTGAKLIKLYASLHQGASIGRFCVEQKLDQAGVDVRRLVTFGLVHGFIRRVHRYPFLLRSRRTGEVSTSQHQQQQQHQQ
;
A
#
# COMPACT_ATOMS: atom_id res chain seq x y z
N LYS A 1 -18.06 -11.90 -29.57
CA LYS A 1 -16.85 -11.21 -29.08
C LYS A 1 -17.28 -9.81 -28.66
N VAL A 2 -17.67 -9.67 -27.39
CA VAL A 2 -17.95 -8.37 -26.78
C VAL A 2 -16.60 -7.67 -26.66
N LEU A 3 -16.45 -6.52 -27.30
CA LEU A 3 -15.28 -5.67 -27.09
C LEU A 3 -15.36 -5.23 -25.63
N ASP A 4 -14.46 -5.78 -24.81
CA ASP A 4 -14.29 -5.38 -23.42
C ASP A 4 -14.29 -3.84 -23.37
N GLU A 5 -15.14 -3.29 -22.51
CA GLU A 5 -15.14 -1.85 -22.20
C GLU A 5 -13.70 -1.36 -22.12
N VAL A 6 -13.38 -0.29 -22.84
CA VAL A 6 -12.07 0.36 -22.82
C VAL A 6 -11.84 0.92 -21.42
N ARG A 7 -11.47 0.03 -20.48
CA ARG A 7 -11.07 0.40 -19.14
C ARG A 7 -9.75 1.12 -19.30
N ALA A 8 -9.73 2.40 -18.95
CA ALA A 8 -8.52 3.21 -18.94
C ALA A 8 -7.43 2.42 -18.22
N SER A 9 -6.34 2.17 -18.95
CA SER A 9 -5.23 1.40 -18.42
C SER A 9 -4.66 2.12 -17.20
N PRO A 10 -4.58 1.46 -16.03
CA PRO A 10 -4.13 2.11 -14.80
C PRO A 10 -2.70 2.65 -14.97
N TYR A 11 -2.48 3.88 -14.54
CA TYR A 11 -1.15 4.47 -14.56
C TYR A 11 -0.24 3.74 -13.57
N VAL A 12 0.96 3.39 -14.05
CA VAL A 12 2.06 2.87 -13.23
C VAL A 12 3.02 4.02 -13.00
N TYR A 13 3.44 4.23 -11.75
CA TYR A 13 4.43 5.26 -11.42
C TYR A 13 5.77 4.63 -11.04
N ALA A 14 6.85 5.34 -11.36
CA ALA A 14 8.24 4.92 -11.17
C ALA A 14 8.61 4.56 -9.72
N HIS A 15 7.91 5.15 -8.74
CA HIS A 15 8.11 4.97 -7.30
C HIS A 15 7.23 3.89 -6.68
N GLN A 16 6.28 3.33 -7.42
CA GLN A 16 5.42 2.25 -6.91
C GLN A 16 6.15 0.91 -6.93
N VAL A 17 5.65 -0.02 -6.13
CA VAL A 17 6.18 -1.38 -5.99
C VAL A 17 5.15 -2.35 -6.58
N PRO A 18 5.50 -3.13 -7.61
CA PRO A 18 4.65 -4.20 -8.10
C PRO A 18 4.74 -5.41 -7.17
N LEU A 19 3.59 -5.97 -6.84
CA LEU A 19 3.45 -7.17 -6.02
C LEU A 19 2.67 -8.22 -6.81
N SER A 20 3.23 -9.41 -6.95
CA SER A 20 2.56 -10.52 -7.60
C SER A 20 1.39 -11.04 -6.77
N VAL A 21 0.24 -11.26 -7.43
CA VAL A 21 -0.95 -11.87 -6.81
C VAL A 21 -1.10 -13.34 -7.23
N VAL A 22 -0.52 -13.69 -8.38
CA VAL A 22 -0.57 -15.04 -8.96
C VAL A 22 0.84 -15.58 -9.13
N ASP A 23 0.96 -16.87 -9.42
CA ASP A 23 2.22 -17.42 -9.93
C ASP A 23 2.39 -16.97 -11.39
N ILE A 24 3.07 -15.85 -11.60
CA ILE A 24 3.26 -15.26 -12.93
C ILE A 24 4.19 -16.15 -13.75
N GLU A 25 5.26 -16.67 -13.15
CA GLU A 25 6.25 -17.51 -13.86
C GLU A 25 5.60 -18.79 -14.41
N GLY A 26 4.70 -19.42 -13.65
CA GLY A 26 3.94 -20.59 -14.12
C GLY A 26 2.92 -20.30 -15.22
N GLN A 27 2.47 -19.05 -15.39
CA GLN A 27 1.50 -18.65 -16.42
C GLN A 27 2.15 -18.06 -17.69
N VAL A 28 3.42 -17.71 -17.60
CA VAL A 28 4.19 -17.12 -18.70
C VAL A 28 4.74 -18.25 -19.56
N ASN A 29 4.13 -18.42 -20.74
CA ASN A 29 4.62 -19.34 -21.75
C ASN A 29 5.62 -18.63 -22.69
N SER A 30 6.36 -19.37 -23.52
CA SER A 30 7.35 -18.81 -24.46
C SER A 30 6.80 -17.77 -25.46
N GLN A 31 5.49 -17.51 -25.48
CA GLN A 31 4.86 -16.52 -26.37
C GLN A 31 4.85 -15.10 -25.77
N TRP A 32 5.23 -14.94 -24.51
CA TRP A 32 5.29 -13.63 -23.86
C TRP A 32 6.52 -12.84 -24.33
N ASP A 33 6.39 -11.52 -24.38
CA ASP A 33 7.45 -10.58 -24.77
C ASP A 33 8.74 -10.82 -23.96
N LEU A 34 9.90 -10.72 -24.61
CA LEU A 34 11.22 -10.84 -23.98
C LEU A 34 11.38 -9.84 -22.81
N THR A 35 10.84 -8.64 -22.96
CA THR A 35 10.89 -7.59 -21.92
C THR A 35 10.12 -7.98 -20.66
N LEU A 36 9.01 -8.72 -20.79
CA LEU A 36 8.27 -9.25 -19.64
C LEU A 36 9.11 -10.30 -18.90
N HIS A 37 9.75 -11.22 -19.63
CA HIS A 37 10.63 -12.23 -19.04
C HIS A 37 11.80 -11.62 -18.25
N GLN A 38 12.33 -10.47 -18.67
CA GLN A 38 13.39 -9.77 -17.94
C GLN A 38 12.89 -9.08 -16.66
N VAL A 39 11.66 -8.56 -16.68
CA VAL A 39 11.08 -7.78 -15.57
C VAL A 39 10.48 -8.67 -14.48
N ILE A 40 9.83 -9.78 -14.85
CA ILE A 40 9.08 -10.66 -13.94
C ILE A 40 9.89 -11.16 -12.73
N PRO A 41 11.14 -11.64 -12.88
CA PRO A 41 11.94 -12.15 -11.75
C PRO A 41 12.19 -11.11 -10.65
N TYR A 42 11.98 -9.83 -10.96
CA TYR A 42 12.20 -8.73 -10.05
C TYR A 42 10.91 -8.19 -9.39
N ILE A 43 9.75 -8.77 -9.70
CA ILE A 43 8.46 -8.45 -9.07
C ILE A 43 8.32 -9.22 -7.75
N ASP A 44 9.04 -8.77 -6.73
CA ASP A 44 9.11 -9.41 -5.41
C ASP A 44 8.24 -8.73 -4.32
N GLY A 45 7.54 -7.66 -4.67
CA GLY A 45 6.78 -6.86 -3.71
C GLY A 45 7.65 -5.98 -2.79
N VAL A 46 8.91 -5.74 -3.16
CA VAL A 46 9.85 -4.88 -2.41
C VAL A 46 10.46 -3.82 -3.31
N ARG A 47 10.96 -4.20 -4.50
CA ARG A 47 11.61 -3.26 -5.42
C ARG A 47 10.58 -2.38 -6.11
N HIS A 48 10.86 -1.08 -6.19
CA HIS A 48 10.04 -0.14 -6.96
C HIS A 48 10.39 -0.20 -8.45
N VAL A 49 9.50 0.31 -9.31
CA VAL A 49 9.63 0.20 -10.78
C VAL A 49 10.97 0.71 -11.31
N SER A 50 11.45 1.85 -10.81
CA SER A 50 12.76 2.39 -11.24
C SER A 50 13.91 1.44 -10.93
N ARG A 51 13.88 0.80 -9.75
CA ARG A 51 14.92 -0.18 -9.37
C ARG A 51 14.84 -1.44 -10.23
N ILE A 52 13.63 -1.91 -10.52
CA ILE A 52 13.40 -3.07 -11.39
C ILE A 52 13.96 -2.81 -12.80
N ALA A 53 13.73 -1.62 -13.36
CA ALA A 53 14.25 -1.25 -14.68
C ALA A 53 15.78 -1.34 -14.73
N VAL A 54 16.46 -0.84 -13.69
CA VAL A 54 17.94 -0.92 -13.57
C VAL A 54 18.42 -2.36 -13.43
N ASP A 55 17.82 -3.14 -12.52
CA ASP A 55 18.22 -4.55 -12.29
C ASP A 55 17.94 -5.43 -13.53
N ALA A 56 16.88 -5.14 -14.28
CA ALA A 56 16.51 -5.83 -15.52
C ALA A 56 17.27 -5.34 -16.75
N GLN A 57 18.04 -4.24 -16.65
CA GLN A 57 18.70 -3.59 -17.78
C GLN A 57 17.72 -3.19 -18.90
N VAL A 58 16.52 -2.73 -18.52
CA VAL A 58 15.46 -2.29 -19.44
C VAL A 58 15.20 -0.80 -19.23
N ASP A 59 14.88 -0.07 -20.30
CA ASP A 59 14.45 1.32 -20.18
C ASP A 59 13.23 1.46 -19.25
N ILE A 60 13.20 2.50 -18.42
CA ILE A 60 12.15 2.69 -17.42
C ILE A 60 10.75 2.80 -18.06
N LYS A 61 10.62 3.40 -19.25
CA LYS A 61 9.32 3.54 -19.92
C LYS A 61 8.83 2.18 -20.44
N LEU A 62 9.74 1.35 -20.95
CA LEU A 62 9.44 -0.03 -21.34
C LEU A 62 9.01 -0.85 -20.12
N ALA A 63 9.78 -0.82 -19.02
CA ALA A 63 9.43 -1.51 -17.78
C ALA A 63 8.05 -1.07 -17.24
N MET A 64 7.76 0.24 -17.25
CA MET A 64 6.44 0.77 -16.88
C MET A 64 5.33 0.26 -17.81
N HIS A 65 5.59 0.14 -19.12
CA HIS A 65 4.63 -0.44 -20.05
C HIS A 65 4.37 -1.91 -19.75
N CYS A 66 5.42 -2.72 -19.53
CA CYS A 66 5.31 -4.14 -19.18
C CYS A 66 4.50 -4.34 -17.90
N LEU A 67 4.82 -3.61 -16.83
CA LEU A 67 4.08 -3.67 -15.56
C LEU A 67 2.63 -3.21 -15.72
N ARG A 68 2.37 -2.22 -16.58
CA ARG A 68 1.01 -1.77 -16.87
C ARG A 68 0.18 -2.86 -17.56
N GLN A 69 0.77 -3.66 -18.44
CA GLN A 69 0.08 -4.82 -19.03
C GLN A 69 -0.25 -5.87 -17.97
N LEU A 70 0.72 -6.25 -17.12
CA LEU A 70 0.49 -7.19 -16.01
C LEU A 70 -0.61 -6.68 -15.06
N LEU A 71 -0.65 -5.37 -14.80
CA LEU A 71 -1.65 -4.73 -13.96
C LEU A 71 -3.04 -4.69 -14.62
N TYR A 72 -3.09 -4.55 -15.95
CA TYR A 72 -4.32 -4.62 -16.73
C TYR A 72 -4.96 -6.01 -16.59
N TYR A 73 -4.16 -7.07 -16.76
CA TYR A 73 -4.58 -8.47 -16.59
C TYR A 73 -4.75 -8.92 -15.14
N LYS A 74 -4.59 -8.02 -14.17
CA LYS A 74 -4.78 -8.30 -12.72
C LYS A 74 -3.82 -9.35 -12.14
N MET A 75 -2.69 -9.58 -12.79
CA MET A 75 -1.65 -10.49 -12.31
C MET A 75 -0.84 -9.87 -11.17
N ILE A 76 -0.68 -8.54 -11.19
CA ILE A 76 0.00 -7.78 -10.16
C ILE A 76 -0.90 -6.73 -9.52
N LYS A 77 -0.47 -6.24 -8.36
CA LYS A 77 -0.98 -5.04 -7.71
C LYS A 77 0.16 -4.03 -7.56
N MET A 78 -0.14 -2.75 -7.74
CA MET A 78 0.78 -1.68 -7.38
C MET A 78 0.50 -1.26 -5.94
N ILE A 79 1.53 -1.32 -5.11
CA ILE A 79 1.50 -0.84 -3.73
C ILE A 79 2.55 0.24 -3.53
N ASP A 80 2.49 0.94 -2.41
CA ASP A 80 3.55 1.87 -2.03
C ASP A 80 4.75 1.14 -1.45
N ILE A 81 5.89 1.83 -1.48
CA ILE A 81 7.08 1.43 -0.74
C ILE A 81 6.73 1.28 0.75
N PHE A 82 7.01 0.11 1.29
CA PHE A 82 6.83 -0.18 2.70
C PHE A 82 7.89 0.54 3.55
N GLN A 83 7.45 1.28 4.55
CA GLN A 83 8.28 1.95 5.56
C GLN A 83 7.55 1.90 6.91
N PHE A 84 8.29 1.88 8.01
CA PHE A 84 7.69 1.84 9.35
C PHE A 84 6.95 3.14 9.75
N SER A 85 7.23 4.24 9.06
CA SER A 85 6.52 5.53 9.20
C SER A 85 5.15 5.53 8.50
N ASN A 86 4.85 4.54 7.67
CA ASN A 86 3.62 4.44 6.92
C ASN A 86 2.40 4.29 7.85
N LEU A 87 1.28 4.90 7.47
CA LEU A 87 0.00 4.76 8.17
C LEU A 87 -0.97 3.93 7.34
N TYR A 88 -1.64 2.99 8.00
CA TYR A 88 -2.66 2.16 7.40
C TYR A 88 -3.94 2.23 8.23
N ALA A 89 -5.08 2.08 7.57
CA ALA A 89 -6.38 2.03 8.22
C ALA A 89 -7.13 0.79 7.75
N CYS A 90 -7.78 0.11 8.68
CA CYS A 90 -8.68 -1.00 8.39
C CYS A 90 -9.86 -0.55 7.51
N THR A 91 -10.34 -1.45 6.65
CA THR A 91 -11.53 -1.28 5.82
C THR A 91 -12.64 -2.24 6.28
N ALA A 92 -13.87 -2.01 5.83
CA ALA A 92 -15.00 -2.89 6.14
C ALA A 92 -14.84 -4.33 5.60
N ARG A 93 -13.95 -4.54 4.61
CA ARG A 93 -13.69 -5.85 4.01
C ARG A 93 -12.99 -6.83 4.94
N ILE A 94 -12.48 -6.35 6.09
CA ILE A 94 -11.91 -7.23 7.11
C ILE A 94 -12.91 -8.30 7.61
N SER A 95 -14.21 -8.03 7.50
CA SER A 95 -15.27 -8.99 7.81
C SER A 95 -15.17 -10.29 6.99
N GLU A 96 -14.58 -10.24 5.78
CA GLU A 96 -14.34 -11.41 4.93
C GLU A 96 -13.41 -12.44 5.61
N LEU A 97 -12.46 -12.01 6.44
CA LEU A 97 -11.59 -12.93 7.20
C LEU A 97 -12.35 -13.72 8.26
N TYR A 98 -13.45 -13.17 8.80
CA TYR A 98 -14.29 -13.87 9.75
C TYR A 98 -15.15 -14.94 9.05
N THR A 99 -15.75 -14.57 7.93
CA THR A 99 -16.64 -15.45 7.16
C THR A 99 -15.87 -16.57 6.46
N ASN A 100 -14.71 -16.27 5.86
CA ASN A 100 -13.93 -17.22 5.07
C ASN A 100 -12.71 -17.74 5.85
N LYS A 101 -12.87 -18.90 6.50
CA LYS A 101 -11.80 -19.57 7.24
C LYS A 101 -10.60 -19.96 6.36
N ARG A 102 -10.81 -20.27 5.08
CA ARG A 102 -9.70 -20.64 4.17
C ARG A 102 -8.79 -19.44 3.95
N LEU A 103 -9.38 -18.30 3.61
CA LEU A 103 -8.66 -17.03 3.44
C LEU A 103 -7.95 -16.59 4.73
N CYS A 104 -8.58 -16.81 5.88
CA CYS A 104 -7.94 -16.56 7.17
C CYS A 104 -6.70 -17.45 7.38
N ASN A 105 -6.77 -18.74 7.06
CA ASN A 105 -5.65 -19.66 7.20
C ASN A 105 -4.51 -19.34 6.22
N GLU A 106 -4.84 -19.00 4.97
CA GLU A 106 -3.88 -18.52 3.98
C GLU A 106 -3.17 -17.25 4.45
N CYS A 107 -3.92 -16.29 5.01
CA CYS A 107 -3.33 -15.09 5.60
C CYS A 107 -2.35 -15.45 6.73
N ILE A 108 -2.74 -16.31 7.66
CA ILE A 108 -1.88 -16.72 8.79
C ILE A 108 -0.60 -17.39 8.28
N ALA A 109 -0.71 -18.26 7.29
CA ALA A 109 0.43 -18.94 6.69
C ALA A 109 1.37 -17.95 5.99
N TYR A 110 0.83 -16.99 5.25
CA TYR A 110 1.60 -15.99 4.52
C TYR A 110 2.35 -15.03 5.45
N ILE A 111 1.67 -14.47 6.45
CA ILE A 111 2.25 -13.43 7.34
C ILE A 111 3.22 -14.00 8.37
N ARG A 112 3.28 -15.31 8.55
CA ARG A 112 4.16 -15.94 9.53
C ARG A 112 5.62 -15.77 9.13
N ARG A 113 6.45 -15.36 10.08
CA ARG A 113 7.91 -15.35 9.95
C ARG A 113 8.42 -16.80 9.90
N ASN A 114 9.45 -17.06 9.10
CA ASN A 114 10.08 -18.37 9.07
C ASN A 114 10.62 -18.70 10.49
N PRO A 115 10.12 -19.76 11.14
CA PRO A 115 10.57 -20.12 12.49
C PRO A 115 11.99 -20.70 12.42
N THR A 116 12.79 -20.39 13.42
CA THR A 116 14.15 -20.95 13.55
C THR A 116 14.14 -22.36 14.14
N ASN A 117 13.15 -22.66 14.99
CA ASN A 117 13.01 -23.96 15.66
C ASN A 117 11.53 -24.37 15.80
N LEU A 118 11.31 -25.65 16.17
CA LEU A 118 9.97 -26.23 16.28
C LEU A 118 9.15 -25.63 17.45
N GLU A 119 9.79 -25.22 18.54
CA GLU A 119 9.13 -24.65 19.71
C GLU A 119 8.62 -23.23 19.43
N GLU A 120 9.38 -22.44 18.69
CA GLU A 120 8.99 -21.14 18.16
C GLU A 120 7.81 -21.30 17.21
N TYR A 121 7.83 -22.31 16.33
CA TYR A 121 6.70 -22.62 15.45
C TYR A 121 5.42 -22.93 16.23
N LYS A 122 5.49 -23.77 17.27
CA LYS A 122 4.33 -24.10 18.13
C LYS A 122 3.83 -22.87 18.88
N THR A 123 4.74 -22.06 19.41
CA THR A 123 4.43 -20.83 20.16
C THR A 123 3.73 -19.82 19.26
N HIS A 124 4.28 -19.52 18.09
CA HIS A 124 3.68 -18.62 17.11
C HIS A 124 2.34 -19.14 16.59
N SER A 125 2.20 -20.47 16.43
CA SER A 125 0.93 -21.08 16.03
C SER A 125 -0.17 -20.96 17.09
N LYS A 126 0.21 -20.96 18.37
CA LYS A 126 -0.74 -20.76 19.48
C LYS A 126 -1.16 -19.30 19.61
N ILE A 127 -0.24 -18.35 19.37
CA ILE A 127 -0.49 -16.91 19.50
C ILE A 127 -1.28 -16.38 18.31
N LEU A 128 -0.87 -16.73 17.09
CA LEU A 128 -1.45 -16.21 15.85
C LEU A 128 -2.66 -17.03 15.42
N THR A 129 -3.78 -16.79 16.09
CA THR A 129 -5.09 -17.33 15.75
C THR A 129 -5.87 -16.40 14.82
N GLY A 130 -6.92 -16.90 14.17
CA GLY A 130 -7.80 -16.07 13.32
C GLY A 130 -8.43 -14.90 14.08
N ALA A 131 -8.83 -15.12 15.34
CA ALA A 131 -9.35 -14.04 16.19
C ALA A 131 -8.29 -12.96 16.48
N LYS A 132 -7.04 -13.38 16.76
CA LYS A 132 -5.93 -12.42 16.94
C LYS A 132 -5.64 -11.68 15.64
N LEU A 133 -5.67 -12.35 14.49
CA LEU A 133 -5.48 -11.72 13.18
C LEU A 133 -6.51 -10.62 12.90
N ILE A 134 -7.80 -10.91 13.11
CA ILE A 134 -8.86 -9.92 12.93
C ILE A 134 -8.66 -8.74 13.89
N LYS A 135 -8.32 -9.02 15.16
CA LYS A 135 -8.00 -7.98 16.14
C LYS A 135 -6.81 -7.11 15.71
N LEU A 136 -5.76 -7.70 15.11
CA LEU A 136 -4.60 -6.98 14.61
C LEU A 136 -4.97 -6.01 13.48
N TYR A 137 -5.74 -6.46 12.50
CA TYR A 137 -6.19 -5.56 11.43
C TYR A 137 -7.17 -4.51 11.94
N ALA A 138 -8.13 -4.89 12.80
CA ALA A 138 -9.12 -3.98 13.36
C ALA A 138 -8.50 -2.87 14.23
N SER A 139 -7.33 -3.11 14.84
CA SER A 139 -6.62 -2.07 15.59
C SER A 139 -5.76 -1.14 14.73
N LEU A 140 -5.62 -1.39 13.43
CA LEU A 140 -5.03 -0.42 12.50
C LEU A 140 -6.01 0.72 12.24
N HIS A 141 -5.77 1.86 12.89
CA HIS A 141 -6.55 3.07 12.73
C HIS A 141 -5.72 4.25 12.23
N GLN A 142 -6.41 5.26 11.70
CA GLN A 142 -5.80 6.53 11.33
C GLN A 142 -5.21 7.20 12.58
N GLY A 143 -3.89 7.25 12.70
CA GLY A 143 -3.25 7.93 13.83
C GLY A 143 -1.86 7.42 14.16
N ALA A 144 -1.69 6.10 14.18
CA ALA A 144 -0.41 5.45 14.49
C ALA A 144 0.31 5.02 13.21
N SER A 145 1.64 5.12 13.22
CA SER A 145 2.47 4.50 12.19
C SER A 145 2.51 2.99 12.39
N ILE A 146 2.79 2.25 11.31
CA ILE A 146 2.92 0.79 11.39
C ILE A 146 4.02 0.38 12.37
N GLY A 147 5.12 1.15 12.47
CA GLY A 147 6.19 0.90 13.44
C GLY A 147 5.70 0.99 14.88
N ARG A 148 4.90 2.00 15.23
CA ARG A 148 4.30 2.11 16.56
C ARG A 148 3.34 0.94 16.83
N PHE A 149 2.52 0.60 15.84
CA PHE A 149 1.61 -0.53 15.90
C PHE A 149 2.34 -1.87 16.17
N CYS A 150 3.51 -2.10 15.56
CA CYS A 150 4.30 -3.31 15.79
C CYS A 150 4.68 -3.49 17.27
N VAL A 151 5.09 -2.40 17.92
CA VAL A 151 5.48 -2.38 19.34
C VAL A 151 4.26 -2.60 20.24
N GLU A 152 3.17 -1.87 20.00
CA GLU A 152 1.94 -1.96 20.81
C GLU A 152 1.29 -3.35 20.74
N GLN A 153 1.29 -3.98 19.56
CA GLN A 153 0.72 -5.31 19.36
C GLN A 153 1.71 -6.45 19.63
N LYS A 154 2.97 -6.13 19.94
CA LYS A 154 4.07 -7.09 20.17
C LYS A 154 4.21 -8.11 19.03
N LEU A 155 4.21 -7.64 17.78
CA LEU A 155 4.19 -8.51 16.60
C LEU A 155 5.41 -9.44 16.51
N ASP A 156 6.56 -9.01 17.04
CA ASP A 156 7.76 -9.84 17.07
C ASP A 156 7.58 -11.09 17.91
N GLN A 157 6.90 -10.99 19.06
CA GLN A 157 6.60 -12.14 19.93
C GLN A 157 5.52 -13.05 19.32
N ALA A 158 4.70 -12.50 18.44
CA ALA A 158 3.70 -13.26 17.70
C ALA A 158 4.28 -13.94 16.43
N GLY A 159 5.55 -13.72 16.11
CA GLY A 159 6.19 -14.29 14.92
C GLY A 159 5.60 -13.79 13.61
N VAL A 160 5.12 -12.54 13.58
CA VAL A 160 4.49 -11.95 12.39
C VAL A 160 5.52 -11.16 11.59
N ASP A 161 5.63 -11.45 10.30
CA ASP A 161 6.30 -10.60 9.33
C ASP A 161 5.39 -9.40 9.00
N VAL A 162 5.80 -8.22 9.46
CA VAL A 162 5.03 -6.98 9.33
C VAL A 162 4.80 -6.59 7.87
N ARG A 163 5.81 -6.78 7.02
CA ARG A 163 5.68 -6.43 5.60
C ARG A 163 4.66 -7.34 4.95
N ARG A 164 4.74 -8.65 5.21
CA ARG A 164 3.76 -9.62 4.70
C ARG A 164 2.35 -9.37 5.23
N LEU A 165 2.21 -8.97 6.49
CA LEU A 165 0.91 -8.53 7.04
C LEU A 165 0.33 -7.36 6.24
N VAL A 166 1.15 -6.34 5.97
CA VAL A 166 0.71 -5.17 5.23
C VAL A 166 0.42 -5.49 3.76
N THR A 167 1.28 -6.25 3.08
CA THR A 167 1.08 -6.60 1.66
C THR A 167 -0.18 -7.43 1.48
N PHE A 168 -0.41 -8.45 2.33
CA PHE A 168 -1.62 -9.26 2.27
C PHE A 168 -2.87 -8.40 2.50
N GLY A 169 -2.85 -7.56 3.53
CA GLY A 169 -3.95 -6.64 3.82
C GLY A 169 -4.25 -5.67 2.67
N LEU A 170 -3.23 -5.15 1.98
CA LEU A 170 -3.40 -4.26 0.83
C LEU A 170 -3.94 -5.00 -0.42
N VAL A 171 -3.43 -6.21 -0.71
CA VAL A 171 -3.85 -7.01 -1.87
C VAL A 171 -5.32 -7.40 -1.75
N HIS A 172 -5.73 -7.88 -0.58
CA HIS A 172 -7.10 -8.28 -0.30
C HIS A 172 -8.01 -7.09 0.04
N GLY A 173 -7.44 -5.90 0.23
CA GLY A 173 -8.18 -4.66 0.50
C GLY A 173 -8.74 -4.56 1.92
N PHE A 174 -8.21 -5.34 2.87
CA PHE A 174 -8.55 -5.25 4.30
C PHE A 174 -8.00 -3.98 4.95
N ILE A 175 -6.91 -3.45 4.41
CA ILE A 175 -6.36 -2.17 4.82
C ILE A 175 -6.16 -1.29 3.61
N ARG A 176 -6.16 0.01 3.85
CA ARG A 176 -5.77 1.03 2.87
C ARG A 176 -4.64 1.88 3.42
N ARG A 177 -3.83 2.41 2.52
CA ARG A 177 -2.82 3.40 2.87
C ARG A 177 -3.48 4.73 3.25
N VAL A 178 -2.93 5.39 4.27
CA VAL A 178 -3.23 6.78 4.61
C VAL A 178 -1.98 7.62 4.38
N HIS A 179 -2.09 8.61 3.49
CA HIS A 179 -1.04 9.59 3.25
C HIS A 179 -1.35 10.86 4.03
N ARG A 180 -0.30 11.50 4.56
CA ARG A 180 -0.38 12.81 5.20
C ARG A 180 0.36 13.79 4.30
N TYR A 181 -0.31 14.87 3.94
CA TYR A 181 0.28 15.95 3.15
C TYR A 181 0.26 17.23 3.97
N PRO A 182 1.39 17.94 4.08
CA PRO A 182 1.39 19.25 4.72
C PRO A 182 0.53 20.20 3.88
N PHE A 183 -0.23 21.06 4.56
CA PHE A 183 -0.95 22.15 3.94
C PHE A 183 -0.47 23.46 4.54
N LEU A 184 -0.23 24.44 3.67
CA LEU A 184 0.20 25.77 4.11
C LEU A 184 -1.01 26.52 4.68
N LEU A 185 -0.99 26.74 6.00
CA LEU A 185 -1.91 27.67 6.62
C LEU A 185 -1.50 29.09 6.26
N ARG A 186 -2.30 29.79 5.46
CA ARG A 186 -2.11 31.23 5.23
C ARG A 186 -2.40 31.96 6.54
N SER A 187 -1.37 32.49 7.17
CA SER A 187 -1.53 33.41 8.29
C SER A 187 -2.27 34.66 7.77
N ARG A 188 -3.49 34.91 8.25
CA ARG A 188 -4.16 36.20 8.03
C ARG A 188 -3.30 37.25 8.74
N ARG A 189 -2.63 38.11 7.98
CA ARG A 189 -2.04 39.33 8.52
C ARG A 189 -3.19 40.18 9.05
N THR A 190 -3.45 40.13 10.34
CA THR A 190 -4.19 41.17 11.06
C THR A 190 -3.27 42.39 11.09
N GLY A 191 -3.47 43.29 10.14
CA GLY A 191 -2.66 44.48 9.98
C GLY A 191 -3.31 45.45 9.00
N GLU A 192 -4.56 45.83 9.28
CA GLU A 192 -5.10 47.09 8.77
C GLU A 192 -4.93 48.12 9.87
N VAL A 193 -3.86 48.91 9.72
CA VAL A 193 -3.65 50.16 10.43
C VAL A 193 -4.66 51.16 9.88
N SER A 194 -5.59 51.60 10.73
CA SER A 194 -6.49 52.70 10.42
C SER A 194 -5.68 53.98 10.30
N THR A 195 -5.43 54.41 9.06
CA THR A 195 -4.93 55.76 8.76
C THR A 195 -5.96 56.44 7.88
N SER A 196 -6.82 57.24 8.50
CA SER A 196 -7.66 58.23 7.81
C SER A 196 -7.50 59.56 8.53
N GLN A 197 -6.48 60.32 8.11
CA GLN A 197 -6.32 61.72 8.45
C GLN A 197 -7.44 62.55 7.80
N HIS A 198 -7.87 63.57 8.55
CA HIS A 198 -8.69 64.69 8.13
C HIS A 198 -8.13 65.42 6.90
N GLN A 199 -8.99 65.73 5.91
CA GLN A 199 -9.09 67.05 5.28
C GLN A 199 -10.39 67.20 4.46
N GLN A 200 -11.25 68.16 4.89
CA GLN A 200 -12.07 69.17 4.16
C GLN A 200 -12.62 68.81 2.74
N GLN A 201 -13.84 69.16 2.30
CA GLN A 201 -14.74 70.29 2.64
C GLN A 201 -16.11 70.08 1.95
N GLN A 202 -17.19 70.47 2.66
CA GLN A 202 -18.44 71.14 2.24
C GLN A 202 -19.22 70.77 0.95
N GLN A 203 -20.52 70.50 1.15
CA GLN A 203 -21.74 70.96 0.42
C GLN A 203 -22.83 69.88 0.64
N HIS A 204 -24.10 70.08 1.01
CA HIS A 204 -25.05 71.19 0.99
C HIS A 204 -26.17 70.80 1.99
N GLN A 205 -26.72 71.73 2.77
CA GLN A 205 -28.08 71.58 3.33
C GLN A 205 -28.79 72.93 3.21
N GLN A 206 -29.77 72.97 2.31
CA GLN A 206 -31.04 73.66 2.52
C GLN A 206 -31.98 72.68 3.20
#